data_AF-K9SYJ1-F1
#
_entry.id   AF-K9SYJ1-F1
#
_cell.length_a   1.000
_cell.length_b   1.000
_cell.length_c   1.000
_cell.angle_alpha   90.00
_cell.angle_beta   90.00
_cell.angle_gamma   90.00
#
_symmetry.space_group_name_H-M   'P 1'
#
loop_
_entity.id
_entity.type
_entity.pdbx_description
1 polymer ?
#
loop_
_entity_poly.entity_id
_entity_poly.type
_entity_poly.pdbx_seq_one_letter_code
_entity_poly.pdbx_strand_id
1 'polypeptide(L)' 'MEFLDGLTTFLVGINFKLIFQLTCLALVVVSGPVVIFLLAAKGGDL' A
#
# COMPACT_ATOMS: atom_id res chain seq x y z
N MET A 1 21.53 19.20 16.83
CA MET A 1 21.12 19.33 15.43
C MET A 1 21.49 18.12 14.58
N GLU A 2 22.54 17.36 14.93
CA GLU A 2 22.98 16.14 14.24
C GLU A 2 21.91 15.02 14.15
N PHE A 3 21.13 14.80 15.22
CA PHE A 3 20.03 13.83 15.20
C PHE A 3 18.92 14.19 14.20
N LEU A 4 18.57 15.47 14.10
CA LEU A 4 17.54 15.94 13.16
C LEU A 4 18.03 15.85 11.71
N ASP A 5 19.32 16.15 11.50
CA ASP A 5 19.98 16.06 10.19
C ASP A 5 20.08 14.61 9.68
N GLY A 6 20.38 13.67 10.58
CA GLY A 6 20.33 12.24 10.29
C GLY A 6 18.93 11.75 9.91
N LEU A 7 17.90 12.22 10.60
CA LEU A 7 16.50 11.87 10.29
C LEU A 7 16.02 12.47 8.97
N THR A 8 16.35 13.72 8.67
CA THR A 8 15.97 14.36 7.40
C THR A 8 16.67 13.73 6.21
N THR A 9 17.95 13.38 6.35
CA THR A 9 18.71 12.68 5.30
C THR A 9 18.12 11.30 5.00
N PHE A 10 17.72 10.57 6.04
CA PHE A 10 17.05 9.29 5.90
C PHE A 10 15.70 9.42 5.16
N LEU A 11 14.87 10.39 5.52
CA LEU A 11 13.58 10.61 4.86
C LEU A 11 13.76 11.06 3.40
N VAL A 12 14.69 11.97 3.11
CA VAL A 12 14.92 12.45 1.74
C VAL A 12 15.49 11.36 0.81
N GLY A 13 16.23 10.38 1.36
CA GLY A 13 16.73 9.24 0.60
C GLY A 13 15.66 8.24 0.14
N ILE A 14 14.44 8.33 0.67
CA ILE A 14 13.34 7.40 0.38
C ILE A 14 12.48 7.92 -0.77
N ASN A 15 12.20 7.06 -1.75
CA ASN A 15 11.28 7.37 -2.85
C ASN A 15 9.81 7.20 -2.42
N PHE A 16 9.26 8.19 -1.73
CA PHE A 16 7.87 8.19 -1.28
C PHE A 16 6.85 8.10 -2.43
N LYS A 17 7.20 8.63 -3.61
CA LYS A 17 6.33 8.54 -4.79
C LYS A 17 6.15 7.09 -5.24
N LEU A 18 7.24 6.32 -5.31
CA LEU A 18 7.19 4.90 -5.66
C LEU A 18 6.40 4.10 -4.63
N ILE A 19 6.63 4.36 -3.34
CA ILE A 19 5.89 3.71 -2.24
C ILE A 19 4.39 3.95 -2.42
N PHE A 20 3.99 5.21 -2.58
CA PHE A 20 2.58 5.56 -2.72
C PHE A 20 1.96 4.95 -3.98
N GLN A 21 2.68 4.94 -5.11
CA GLN A 21 2.24 4.30 -6.35
C GLN A 21 1.99 2.79 -6.15
N LEU A 22 2.92 2.09 -5.52
CA LEU A 22 2.78 0.66 -5.25
C LEU A 22 1.68 0.38 -4.22
N THR A 23 1.52 1.23 -3.20
CA THR A 23 0.42 1.11 -2.23
C THR A 23 -0.94 1.26 -2.92
N CYS A 24 -1.13 2.29 -3.73
CA CYS A 24 -2.38 2.47 -4.48
C CYS A 24 -2.63 1.31 -5.45
N LEU A 25 -1.60 0.86 -6.17
CA LEU A 25 -1.72 -0.29 -7.06
C LEU A 25 -2.11 -1.56 -6.31
N ALA A 26 -1.47 -1.84 -5.17
CA ALA A 26 -1.76 -3.00 -4.35
C ALA A 26 -3.21 -2.97 -3.85
N LEU A 27 -3.71 -1.81 -3.39
CA LEU A 27 -5.10 -1.66 -2.95
C LEU A 27 -6.09 -1.94 -4.07
N VAL A 28 -5.83 -1.43 -5.29
CA VAL A 28 -6.68 -1.69 -6.45
C VAL A 28 -6.65 -3.17 -6.85
N VAL A 29 -5.46 -3.77 -6.95
CA VAL A 29 -5.31 -5.18 -7.32
C VAL A 29 -5.97 -6.10 -6.30
N VAL A 30 -5.83 -5.81 -5.00
CA VAL A 30 -6.43 -6.60 -3.91
C VAL A 30 -7.95 -6.44 -3.86
N SER A 31 -8.50 -5.30 -4.29
CA SER A 31 -9.95 -5.07 -4.27
C SER A 31 -10.75 -6.12 -5.05
N GLY A 32 -10.24 -6.61 -6.18
CA GLY A 32 -10.89 -7.64 -6.99
C GLY A 32 -11.04 -8.98 -6.27
N PRO A 33 -9.92 -9.62 -5.85
CA PRO A 33 -9.95 -10.86 -5.08
C PRO A 33 -10.71 -10.75 -3.76
N VAL A 34 -10.66 -9.59 -3.09
CA VAL A 34 -11.41 -9.38 -1.84
C VAL A 34 -12.91 -9.53 -2.06
N VAL A 35 -13.47 -8.95 -3.14
CA VAL A 35 -14.89 -9.09 -3.45
C VAL A 35 -15.25 -10.55 -3.70
N ILE A 36 -14.47 -11.27 -4.51
CA ILE A 36 -14.69 -12.70 -4.83
C ILE A 36 -14.63 -13.55 -3.55
N PHE A 37 -13.62 -13.32 -2.71
CA PHE A 37 -13.45 -14.06 -1.46
C PHE A 37 -14.64 -13.84 -0.50
N LEU A 38 -15.12 -12.60 -0.40
CA LEU A 38 -16.29 -12.26 0.42
C LEU A 38 -17.58 -12.87 -0.14
N LEU A 39 -17.77 -12.89 -1.46
CA LEU A 39 -18.93 -13.54 -2.10
C LEU A 39 -18.91 -15.05 -1.85
N ALA A 40 -17.76 -15.71 -2.08
CA ALA A 40 -17.58 -17.14 -1.84
C ALA A 40 -17.85 -17.52 -0.37
N ALA A 41 -17.29 -16.76 0.58
CA ALA A 41 -17.46 -17.02 2.01
C ALA A 41 -18.92 -16.85 2.49
N LYS A 42 -19.70 -16.02 1.80
CA LYS A 42 -21.10 -15.74 2.13
C LYS A 42 -22.10 -16.61 1.35
N GLY A 43 -21.63 -17.52 0.49
CA GLY A 43 -22.49 -18.32 -0.38
C GLY A 43 -23.29 -17.48 -1.38
N GLY A 44 -22.73 -16.34 -1.82
CA GLY A 44 -23.31 -15.50 -2.85
C GLY A 44 -23.14 -16.10 -4.25
N ASP A 45 -23.80 -15.50 -5.24
CA ASP A 45 -23.60 -15.83 -6.65
C ASP A 45 -22.28 -15.21 -7.14
N LEU A 46 -21.34 -16.05 -7.58
CA LEU A 46 -19.96 -15.68 -7.91
C LEU A 46 -19.84 -15.01 -9.29
#